data_AF-A0A9D5Z0J7-F1
#
_entry.id   AF-A0A9D5Z0J7-F1
#
_cell.length_a   1.000
_cell.length_b   1.000
_cell.length_c   1.000
_cell.angle_alpha   90.00
_cell.angle_beta   90.00
_cell.angle_gamma   90.00
#
_symmetry.space_group_name_H-M   'P 1'
#
loop_
_entity.id
_entity.type
_entity.pdbx_description
1 polymer ?
#
loop_
_entity_poly.entity_id
_entity_poly.type
_entity_poly.pdbx_seq_one_letter_code
_entity_poly.pdbx_strand_id
1 'polypeptide(L)' 'MSLAELHTRDTVRRGGTCTVTRIRAALPPEDLAWLDTALAAHPDDEPAAGIARTLTADGHPIKGQTVARHRRGECTCE' A
#
# COMPACT_ATOMS: atom_id res chain seq x y z
N MET A 1 0.06 33.25 8.86
CA MET A 1 -0.19 31.83 9.13
C MET A 1 1.13 31.09 9.02
N SER A 2 1.60 30.50 10.11
CA SER A 2 2.88 29.81 10.23
C SER A 2 2.73 28.31 9.93
N LEU A 3 3.84 27.65 9.54
CA LEU A 3 3.87 26.20 9.33
C LEU A 3 3.42 25.41 10.58
N ALA A 4 3.60 25.97 11.77
CA ALA A 4 3.15 25.37 13.03
C ALA A 4 1.62 25.36 13.18
N GLU A 5 0.93 26.36 12.64
CA GLU A 5 -0.54 26.44 12.67
C GLU A 5 -1.19 25.46 11.67
N LEU A 6 -0.48 25.10 10.60
CA LEU A 6 -0.91 24.09 9.64
C LEU A 6 -0.65 22.65 10.10
N HIS A 7 0.33 22.43 10.99
CA HIS A 7 0.70 21.12 11.49
C HIS A 7 -0.04 20.76 12.78
N THR A 8 -1.36 20.60 12.70
CA THR A 8 -2.15 20.02 13.80
C THR A 8 -1.89 18.51 13.86
N ARG A 9 -1.28 18.02 14.96
CA ARG A 9 -1.05 16.58 15.22
C ARG A 9 -2.31 15.73 15.07
N ASP A 10 -3.49 16.33 15.24
CA ASP A 10 -4.80 15.70 15.09
C ASP A 10 -5.17 15.34 13.63
N THR A 11 -4.45 15.91 12.65
CA THR A 11 -4.59 15.53 11.22
C THR A 11 -3.88 14.23 10.89
N VAL A 12 -3.02 13.72 11.79
CA VAL A 12 -2.40 12.40 11.65
C VAL A 12 -3.45 11.35 12.01
N ARG A 13 -4.39 11.11 11.08
CA ARG A 13 -5.37 10.03 11.19
C ARG A 13 -4.62 8.73 11.45
N ARG A 14 -4.85 8.11 12.61
CA ARG A 14 -4.45 6.72 12.86
C ARG A 14 -5.19 5.84 11.84
N GLY A 15 -4.42 5.38 10.86
CA GLY A 15 -4.68 4.30 9.90
C GLY A 15 -6.12 4.03 9.49
N GLY A 16 -6.56 4.62 8.36
CA GLY A 16 -7.65 4.02 7.61
C GLY A 16 -7.27 2.64 7.07
N THR A 17 -8.27 1.82 6.72
CA THR A 17 -8.13 0.48 6.12
C THR A 17 -6.97 0.42 5.13
N CYS A 18 -6.10 -0.58 5.30
CA CYS A 18 -4.93 -0.79 4.45
C CYS A 18 -5.30 -0.67 2.97
N THR A 19 -4.60 0.21 2.25
CA THR A 19 -4.84 0.41 0.81
C THR A 19 -4.64 -0.89 0.03
N VAL A 20 -3.73 -1.77 0.46
CA VAL A 20 -3.54 -3.09 -0.17
C VAL A 20 -4.81 -3.94 -0.02
N THR A 21 -5.45 -3.97 1.15
CA THR A 21 -6.73 -4.67 1.34
C THR A 21 -7.82 -4.11 0.43
N ARG A 22 -7.89 -2.79 0.27
CA ARG A 22 -8.85 -2.16 -0.66
C ARG A 22 -8.59 -2.56 -2.11
N ILE A 23 -7.33 -2.61 -2.52
CA ILE A 23 -6.94 -3.03 -3.87
C ILE A 23 -7.30 -4.51 -4.09
N ARG A 24 -7.02 -5.38 -3.11
CA ARG A 24 -7.41 -6.80 -3.17
C ARG A 24 -8.92 -6.97 -3.38
N ALA A 25 -9.75 -6.15 -2.75
CA ALA A 25 -11.20 -6.22 -2.93
C ALA A 25 -11.68 -5.82 -4.34
N ALA A 26 -10.85 -5.11 -5.11
CA ALA A 26 -11.17 -4.60 -6.44
C ALA A 26 -10.50 -5.39 -7.57
N LEU A 27 -9.47 -6.19 -7.28
CA LEU A 27 -8.75 -6.99 -8.27
C LEU A 27 -9.53 -8.26 -8.64
N PRO A 28 -9.45 -8.70 -9.91
CA PRO A 28 -9.97 -10.01 -10.32
C PRO A 28 -9.12 -11.16 -9.73
N PRO A 29 -9.65 -12.39 -9.71
CA PRO A 29 -8.96 -13.54 -9.11
C PRO A 29 -7.56 -13.83 -9.67
N GLU A 30 -7.35 -13.63 -10.97
CA GLU A 30 -6.04 -13.81 -11.62
C GLU A 30 -4.99 -12.83 -11.07
N ASP A 31 -5.34 -11.55 -10.91
CA ASP A 31 -4.42 -10.52 -10.44
C ASP A 31 -4.22 -10.59 -8.92
N LEU A 32 -5.20 -11.13 -8.19
CA LEU A 32 -5.05 -11.47 -6.77
C LEU A 32 -3.96 -12.51 -6.56
N ALA A 33 -3.92 -13.56 -7.38
CA ALA A 33 -2.88 -14.58 -7.29
C ALA A 33 -1.49 -14.00 -7.57
N TRP A 34 -1.37 -13.10 -8.56
CA TRP A 34 -0.15 -12.36 -8.80
C TRP A 34 0.25 -11.50 -7.59
N LEU A 35 -0.69 -10.71 -7.05
CA LEU A 35 -0.43 -9.81 -5.93
C LEU A 35 0.01 -10.58 -4.68
N ASP A 36 -0.59 -11.73 -4.41
CA ASP A 36 -0.23 -12.59 -3.27
C ASP A 36 1.17 -13.17 -3.40
N THR A 37 1.51 -13.64 -4.61
CA THR A 37 2.85 -14.14 -4.92
C THR A 37 3.88 -13.02 -4.79
N ALA A 38 3.58 -11.85 -5.36
CA ALA A 38 4.47 -10.70 -5.33
C ALA A 38 4.68 -10.21 -3.88
N LEU A 39 3.63 -10.12 -3.07
CA LEU A 39 3.74 -9.66 -1.68
C LEU A 39 4.55 -10.63 -0.80
N ALA A 40 4.46 -11.94 -1.07
CA ALA A 40 5.21 -12.98 -0.35
C ALA A 40 6.68 -13.13 -0.79
N ALA A 41 7.03 -12.66 -2.00
CA ALA A 41 8.40 -12.72 -2.51
C ALA A 41 9.39 -11.86 -1.71
N HIS A 42 10.67 -12.23 -1.77
CA HIS A 42 11.73 -11.49 -1.09
C HIS A 42 11.82 -10.05 -1.64
N PRO A 43 12.08 -9.03 -0.82
CA PRO A 43 12.13 -7.64 -1.28
C PRO A 43 13.17 -7.34 -2.36
N ASP A 44 14.23 -8.14 -2.46
CA ASP A 44 15.27 -7.99 -3.49
C ASP A 44 14.83 -8.54 -4.85
N ASP A 45 14.03 -9.62 -4.85
CA ASP A 45 13.49 -10.22 -6.07
C ASP A 45 12.30 -9.40 -6.59
N GLU A 46 11.43 -8.98 -5.66
CA GLU A 46 10.22 -8.23 -5.98
C GLU A 46 10.17 -6.94 -5.14
N PRO A 47 10.79 -5.84 -5.60
CA PRO A 47 10.81 -4.58 -4.86
C PRO A 47 9.42 -3.97 -4.69
N ALA A 48 9.14 -3.39 -3.52
CA ALA A 48 7.87 -2.73 -3.24
C ALA A 48 7.52 -1.60 -4.23
N ALA A 49 8.55 -0.95 -4.81
CA ALA A 49 8.38 0.05 -5.87
C ALA A 49 7.94 -0.57 -7.21
N GLY A 50 8.35 -1.81 -7.50
CA GLY A 50 7.92 -2.57 -8.67
C GLY A 50 6.43 -2.89 -8.58
N ILE A 51 6.03 -3.52 -7.48
CA ILE A 51 4.61 -3.84 -7.18
C ILE A 51 3.74 -2.59 -7.26
N ALA A 52 4.16 -1.49 -6.62
CA ALA A 52 3.39 -0.26 -6.64
C ALA A 52 3.25 0.35 -8.04
N ARG A 53 4.29 0.22 -8.88
CA ARG A 53 4.24 0.67 -10.28
C ARG A 53 3.26 -0.17 -11.08
N THR A 54 3.29 -1.49 -10.94
CA THR A 54 2.36 -2.40 -11.63
C THR A 54 0.91 -2.10 -11.25
N LEU A 55 0.61 -2.02 -9.95
CA LEU A 55 -0.72 -1.66 -9.45
C LEU A 55 -1.17 -0.28 -9.93
N THR A 56 -0.26 0.71 -9.95
CA THR A 56 -0.60 2.06 -10.44
C THR A 56 -0.87 2.06 -11.95
N ALA A 57 -0.13 1.28 -12.74
CA ALA A 57 -0.35 1.13 -14.18
C ALA A 57 -1.69 0.46 -14.50
N ASP A 58 -2.13 -0.45 -13.64
CA ASP A 58 -3.43 -1.13 -13.69
C ASP A 58 -4.61 -0.24 -13.21
N GLY A 59 -4.33 0.97 -12.73
CA GLY A 59 -5.36 1.92 -12.28
C GLY A 59 -5.61 1.93 -10.77
N HIS A 60 -4.79 1.23 -9.99
CA HIS A 60 -4.82 1.20 -8.53
C HIS A 60 -3.67 2.03 -7.94
N PRO A 61 -3.82 3.37 -7.80
CA PRO A 61 -2.74 4.24 -7.34
C PRO A 61 -2.32 3.90 -5.90
N ILE A 62 -1.06 3.51 -5.74
CA ILE A 62 -0.46 3.17 -4.45
C ILE A 62 1.01 3.56 -4.40
N LYS A 63 1.49 3.94 -3.22
CA LYS A 63 2.92 4.25 -3.00
C LYS A 63 3.67 2.98 -2.61
N GLY A 64 4.92 2.84 -3.06
CA GLY A 64 5.81 1.75 -2.65
C GLY A 64 5.99 1.64 -1.14
N GLN A 65 5.98 2.78 -0.42
CA GLN A 65 6.01 2.79 1.04
C GLN A 65 4.80 2.07 1.66
N THR A 66 3.62 2.17 1.05
CA THR A 66 2.41 1.48 1.51
C THR A 66 2.54 -0.03 1.34
N VAL A 67 3.11 -0.48 0.22
CA VAL A 67 3.41 -1.90 -0.04
C VAL A 67 4.46 -2.42 0.95
N ALA A 68 5.54 -1.67 1.18
CA ALA A 68 6.56 -2.05 2.15
C ALA A 68 6.01 -2.13 3.58
N ARG A 69 5.16 -1.18 3.98
CA ARG A 69 4.48 -1.19 5.28
C ARG A 69 3.57 -2.41 5.43
N HIS A 70 2.86 -2.79 4.37
CA HIS A 70 2.03 -3.98 4.35
C HIS A 70 2.84 -5.26 4.54
N ARG A 71 3.94 -5.42 3.80
CA ARG A 71 4.85 -6.56 3.97
C ARG A 71 5.42 -6.69 5.39
N ARG A 72 5.67 -5.55 6.06
CA ARG A 72 6.16 -5.53 7.45
C ARG A 72 5.06 -5.74 8.50
N GLY A 73 3.79 -5.86 8.11
CA GLY A 73 2.67 -5.96 9.06
C GLY A 73 2.40 -4.68 9.84
N GLU A 74 2.91 -3.53 9.37
CA GLU A 74 2.78 -2.22 10.03
C GLU A 74 1.48 -1.50 9.66
N CYS A 75 0.53 -2.18 9.00
CA CYS A 75 -0.77 -1.64 8.63
C CYS A 75 -1.93 -2.45 9.19
N THR A 76 -3.06 -1.80 9.41
CA THR A 76 -4.32 -2.45 9.79
C THR A 76 -5.02 -3.01 8.56
N CYS A 77 -4.93 -4.32 8.37
CA CYS A 77 -5.62 -5.09 7.33
C CYS A 77 -6.92 -5.68 7.89
N GLU A 78 -7.81 -4.81 8.35
CA GLU A 78 -9.17 -5.18 8.77
C GLU A 78 -10.17 -5.01 7.63
#